data_AF-A0AAV2FLK1-F1
#
_entry.id   AF-A0AAV2FLK1-F1
#
_cell.length_a   1.000
_cell.length_b   1.000
_cell.length_c   1.000
_cell.angle_alpha   90.00
_cell.angle_beta   90.00
_cell.angle_gamma   90.00
#
_symmetry.space_group_name_H-M   'P 1'
#
loop_
_entity.id
_entity.type
_entity.pdbx_description
1 polymer ?
#
loop_
_entity_poly.entity_id
_entity_poly.type
_entity_poly.pdbx_seq_one_letter_code
_entity_poly.pdbx_strand_id
1 'polypeptide(L)'
;MGGSRRKLKRSRQKVRVGLPKKNPNLFKPAFSLPPKLRSLAAAAGDDYNFKWDDKASVIKNYKSFGVVSNPNLLSVRSRTAHILEAQSLQAPPAQRDAPLDEFEPLDSGSDLEEDDLKSALGKQRRDGKGAPLQPLTSMQRYHIGRLVEKYGDDYQKMFMDSKLNAMQHSVATLEKLCKRYHMYKDRNPLIVS
;
A
#
# COMPACT_ATOMS: atom_id res chain seq x y z
N MET A 1 9.45 30.81 35.00
CA MET A 1 10.13 29.66 35.67
C MET A 1 9.34 28.39 35.43
N GLY A 2 9.86 27.49 34.59
CA GLY A 2 9.22 26.19 34.30
C GLY A 2 9.38 25.23 35.47
N GLY A 3 8.31 24.96 36.22
CA GLY A 3 8.34 24.05 37.36
C GLY A 3 8.63 22.59 36.97
N SER A 4 9.12 21.80 37.94
CA SER A 4 9.43 20.38 37.74
C SER A 4 8.25 19.58 37.19
N ARG A 5 8.50 18.78 36.15
CA ARG A 5 7.50 17.89 35.51
C ARG A 5 6.83 16.94 36.51
N ARG A 6 7.52 16.56 37.60
CA ARG A 6 6.94 15.73 38.67
C ARG A 6 5.85 16.47 39.45
N LYS A 7 6.06 17.76 39.74
CA LYS A 7 5.08 18.60 40.46
C LYS A 7 3.82 18.80 39.61
N LEU A 8 4.00 19.08 38.31
CA LEU A 8 2.89 19.20 37.36
C LEU A 8 2.06 17.92 37.22
N LYS A 9 2.71 16.74 37.19
CA LYS A 9 2.01 15.45 37.14
C LYS A 9 1.23 15.12 38.42
N ARG A 10 1.62 15.67 39.58
CA ARG A 10 0.92 15.49 40.86
C ARG A 10 -0.28 16.42 41.02
N SER A 11 -0.15 17.68 40.60
CA SER A 11 -1.21 18.68 40.77
C SER A 11 -2.28 18.64 39.68
N ARG A 12 -1.99 18.05 38.52
CA ARG A 12 -2.95 17.97 37.41
C ARG A 12 -4.06 16.98 37.73
N GLN A 13 -5.31 17.43 37.59
CA GLN A 13 -6.51 16.60 37.70
C GLN A 13 -6.42 15.43 36.71
N LYS A 14 -6.50 14.20 37.24
CA LYS A 14 -6.44 12.99 36.43
C LYS A 14 -7.81 12.76 35.80
N VAL A 15 -7.92 12.97 34.49
CA VAL A 15 -9.11 12.57 33.73
C VAL A 15 -9.19 11.05 33.76
N ARG A 16 -10.18 10.51 34.47
CA ARG A 16 -10.47 9.08 34.47
C ARG A 16 -11.22 8.75 33.19
N VAL A 17 -10.50 8.30 32.17
CA VAL A 17 -11.12 7.74 30.96
C VAL A 17 -11.58 6.33 31.30
N GLY A 18 -12.77 6.21 31.88
CA GLY A 18 -13.44 4.92 32.02
C GLY A 18 -13.97 4.46 30.68
N LEU A 19 -13.86 3.17 30.35
CA LEU A 19 -14.58 2.63 29.20
C LEU A 19 -16.09 2.80 29.45
N PRO A 20 -16.87 3.21 28.44
CA PRO A 20 -18.32 3.29 28.57
C PRO A 20 -18.87 1.91 28.96
N LYS A 21 -19.70 1.87 30.01
CA LYS A 21 -20.34 0.64 30.47
C LYS A 21 -21.16 0.04 29.33
N LYS A 22 -20.85 -1.19 28.93
CA LYS A 22 -21.63 -1.94 27.94
C LYS A 22 -22.87 -2.50 28.64
N ASN A 23 -24.05 -2.18 28.13
CA ASN A 23 -25.30 -2.76 28.61
C ASN A 23 -25.48 -4.14 27.94
N PRO A 24 -25.50 -5.26 28.68
CA PRO A 24 -25.54 -6.59 28.10
C PRO A 24 -26.84 -6.87 27.32
N ASN A 25 -27.91 -6.15 27.64
CA ASN A 25 -29.23 -6.34 27.02
C ASN A 25 -29.45 -5.50 25.75
N LEU A 26 -28.48 -4.65 25.37
CA LEU A 26 -28.57 -3.83 24.18
C LEU A 26 -27.60 -4.34 23.12
N PHE A 27 -28.12 -5.12 22.17
CA PHE A 27 -27.37 -5.54 21.00
C PHE A 27 -27.14 -4.32 20.08
N LYS A 28 -25.90 -3.83 20.08
CA LYS A 28 -25.46 -2.83 19.10
C LYS A 28 -24.80 -3.59 17.94
N PRO A 29 -25.42 -3.65 16.75
CA PRO A 29 -24.81 -4.32 15.62
C PRO A 29 -23.47 -3.65 15.29
N ALA A 30 -22.48 -4.44 14.89
CA ALA A 30 -21.13 -3.95 14.58
C ALA A 30 -21.11 -2.96 13.39
N PHE A 31 -22.16 -2.99 12.56
CA PHE A 31 -22.38 -2.05 11.48
C PHE A 31 -23.84 -1.58 11.51
N SER A 32 -24.05 -0.27 11.35
CA SER A 32 -25.35 0.30 11.01
C SER A 32 -25.36 0.60 9.52
N LEU A 33 -26.31 0.02 8.79
CA LEU A 33 -26.53 0.41 7.40
C LEU A 33 -26.94 1.90 7.36
N PRO A 34 -26.23 2.76 6.60
CA PRO A 34 -26.61 4.14 6.38
C PRO A 34 -28.09 4.26 5.98
N PRO A 35 -28.81 5.27 6.46
CA PRO A 35 -30.24 5.42 6.19
C PRO A 35 -30.57 5.48 4.69
N LYS A 36 -29.67 6.06 3.88
CA LYS A 36 -29.78 6.09 2.42
C LYS A 36 -29.70 4.70 1.78
N LEU A 37 -28.85 3.81 2.31
CA LEU A 37 -28.75 2.43 1.81
C LEU A 37 -29.97 1.61 2.24
N ARG A 38 -30.50 1.86 3.44
CA ARG A 38 -31.76 1.23 3.88
C ARG A 38 -32.94 1.64 3.01
N SER A 39 -33.05 2.92 2.65
CA SER A 39 -34.13 3.38 1.77
C SER A 39 -34.00 2.83 0.36
N LEU A 40 -32.78 2.67 -0.17
CA LEU A 40 -32.56 2.03 -1.47
C LEU A 40 -32.90 0.54 -1.44
N ALA A 41 -32.49 -0.16 -0.38
CA ALA A 41 -32.83 -1.57 -0.21
C ALA A 41 -34.35 -1.79 -0.05
N ALA A 42 -35.03 -0.89 0.66
CA ALA A 42 -36.49 -0.93 0.81
C ALA A 42 -37.22 -0.51 -0.49
N ALA A 43 -36.70 0.48 -1.22
CA ALA A 43 -37.27 0.96 -2.49
C ALA A 43 -37.04 -0.02 -3.64
N ALA A 44 -36.02 -0.88 -3.56
CA ALA A 44 -35.82 -1.98 -4.48
C ALA A 44 -36.97 -3.01 -4.40
N GLY A 45 -37.72 -3.08 -3.29
CA GLY A 45 -38.82 -4.03 -3.14
C GLY A 45 -38.36 -5.50 -3.10
N ASP A 46 -39.28 -6.39 -2.72
CA ASP A 46 -39.06 -7.85 -2.69
C ASP A 46 -38.83 -8.46 -4.10
N ASP A 47 -38.92 -7.64 -5.14
CA ASP A 47 -38.76 -8.02 -6.55
C ASP A 47 -37.30 -8.14 -6.99
N TYR A 48 -36.36 -7.50 -6.27
CA TYR A 48 -34.95 -7.87 -6.37
C TYR A 48 -34.71 -9.08 -5.45
N ASN A 49 -35.13 -10.23 -5.96
CA ASN A 49 -34.90 -11.53 -5.35
C ASN A 49 -33.39 -11.86 -5.44
N PHE A 50 -32.59 -11.16 -4.63
CA PHE A 50 -31.17 -11.38 -4.42
C PHE A 50 -30.96 -12.65 -3.61
N LYS A 51 -31.48 -13.76 -4.14
CA LYS A 51 -31.34 -15.07 -3.55
C LYS A 51 -29.92 -15.54 -3.81
N TRP A 52 -29.19 -15.78 -2.73
CA TRP A 52 -27.88 -16.42 -2.81
C TRP A 52 -28.05 -17.81 -3.45
N ASP A 53 -27.40 -18.05 -4.59
CA ASP A 53 -27.41 -19.36 -5.22
C ASP A 53 -26.33 -20.24 -4.57
N ASP A 54 -26.77 -21.25 -3.80
CA ASP A 54 -25.90 -22.17 -3.08
C ASP A 54 -25.03 -23.03 -4.01
N LYS A 55 -25.42 -23.16 -5.29
CA LYS A 55 -24.67 -23.93 -6.30
C LYS A 55 -23.69 -23.06 -7.09
N ALA A 56 -23.90 -21.75 -7.10
CA ALA A 56 -23.02 -20.82 -7.80
C ALA A 56 -21.74 -20.57 -7.00
N SER A 57 -20.67 -20.18 -7.70
CA SER A 57 -19.48 -19.70 -7.02
C SER A 57 -19.77 -18.36 -6.34
N VAL A 58 -19.09 -18.12 -5.21
CA VAL A 58 -19.15 -16.88 -4.44
C VAL A 58 -19.02 -15.63 -5.33
N ILE A 59 -18.14 -15.68 -6.33
CA ILE A 59 -17.89 -14.57 -7.28
C ILE A 59 -19.11 -14.30 -8.17
N LYS A 60 -19.81 -15.34 -8.63
CA LYS A 60 -21.02 -15.19 -9.46
C LYS A 60 -22.14 -14.55 -8.66
N ASN A 61 -22.29 -14.93 -7.39
CA ASN A 61 -23.29 -14.33 -6.50
C ASN A 61 -22.99 -12.86 -6.24
N TYR A 62 -21.74 -12.49 -5.95
CA TYR A 62 -21.36 -11.08 -5.82
C TYR A 62 -21.63 -10.28 -7.10
N LYS A 63 -21.38 -10.87 -8.27
CA LYS A 63 -21.71 -10.24 -9.55
C LYS A 63 -23.21 -10.03 -9.73
N SER A 64 -24.06 -10.99 -9.36
CA SER A 64 -25.51 -10.82 -9.41
C SER A 64 -26.02 -9.77 -8.42
N PHE A 65 -25.29 -9.52 -7.33
CA PHE A 65 -25.58 -8.44 -6.38
C PHE A 65 -25.09 -7.07 -6.86
N GLY A 66 -24.55 -6.97 -8.08
CA GLY A 66 -24.03 -5.71 -8.61
C GLY A 66 -22.75 -5.26 -7.91
N VAL A 67 -22.00 -6.15 -7.26
CA VAL A 67 -20.66 -5.82 -6.75
C VAL A 67 -19.76 -5.64 -7.96
N VAL A 68 -19.36 -4.39 -8.19
CA VAL A 68 -18.70 -3.94 -9.42
C VAL A 68 -17.19 -4.15 -9.40
N SER A 69 -16.55 -4.13 -8.22
CA SER A 69 -15.10 -4.23 -8.10
C SER A 69 -14.66 -4.82 -6.76
N ASN A 70 -13.49 -5.47 -6.76
CA ASN A 70 -12.81 -5.89 -5.54
C ASN A 70 -12.12 -4.68 -4.90
N PRO A 71 -12.41 -4.31 -3.65
CA PRO A 71 -11.67 -3.23 -2.98
C PRO A 71 -10.17 -3.56 -2.82
N ASN A 72 -9.78 -4.85 -2.89
CA ASN A 72 -8.37 -5.25 -2.89
C ASN A 72 -7.68 -5.11 -4.26
N LEU A 73 -8.42 -4.84 -5.35
CA LEU A 73 -7.84 -4.47 -6.66
C LEU A 73 -7.54 -2.97 -6.74
N LEU A 74 -8.26 -2.14 -5.97
CA LEU A 74 -7.97 -0.70 -5.84
C LEU A 74 -6.65 -0.43 -5.09
N SER A 75 -6.19 -1.41 -4.30
CA SER A 75 -4.87 -1.38 -3.65
C SER A 75 -3.81 -2.01 -4.56
N VAL A 76 -2.66 -1.37 -4.67
CA VAL A 76 -1.45 -1.74 -5.47
C VAL A 76 -0.96 -3.20 -5.28
N ARG A 77 -1.50 -3.96 -4.34
CA ARG A 77 -1.23 -5.40 -4.16
C ARG A 77 -2.48 -6.23 -4.34
N SER A 78 -2.84 -6.50 -5.59
CA SER A 78 -3.84 -7.51 -5.89
C SER A 78 -3.25 -8.92 -5.61
N ARG A 79 -3.86 -9.65 -4.69
CA ARG A 79 -3.55 -11.08 -4.45
C ARG A 79 -4.52 -12.03 -5.16
N THR A 80 -5.58 -11.49 -5.77
CA THR A 80 -6.65 -12.28 -6.39
C THR A 80 -7.05 -11.65 -7.73
N ALA A 81 -6.47 -12.18 -8.81
CA ALA A 81 -6.74 -11.76 -10.19
C ALA A 81 -8.14 -12.18 -10.72
N HIS A 82 -8.94 -12.88 -9.92
CA HIS A 82 -10.15 -13.57 -10.39
C HIS A 82 -11.47 -12.87 -10.03
N ILE A 83 -11.44 -11.70 -9.37
CA ILE A 83 -12.68 -10.98 -9.04
C ILE A 83 -13.00 -10.06 -10.21
N LEU A 84 -14.01 -10.49 -10.97
CA LEU A 84 -14.51 -9.89 -12.20
C LEU A 84 -14.86 -8.41 -12.03
N GLU A 85 -14.09 -7.55 -12.68
CA GLU A 85 -14.45 -6.18 -13.00
C GLU A 85 -15.53 -6.20 -14.08
N ALA A 86 -16.53 -5.32 -13.98
CA ALA A 86 -17.44 -5.11 -15.10
C ALA A 86 -16.62 -4.69 -16.33
N GLN A 87 -16.79 -5.36 -17.47
CA GLN A 87 -16.04 -5.04 -18.71
C GLN A 87 -16.21 -3.58 -19.15
N SER A 88 -17.33 -2.95 -18.78
CA SER A 88 -17.60 -1.52 -19.03
C SER A 88 -16.71 -0.57 -18.23
N LEU A 89 -16.21 -1.00 -17.06
CA LEU A 89 -15.28 -0.24 -16.22
C LEU A 89 -13.83 -0.67 -16.42
N GLN A 90 -13.64 -1.87 -16.97
CA GLN A 90 -12.36 -2.41 -17.44
C GLN A 90 -12.13 -2.16 -18.94
N ALA A 91 -12.76 -1.15 -19.52
CA ALA A 91 -12.28 -0.64 -20.79
C ALA A 91 -10.97 0.10 -20.49
N PRO A 92 -9.79 -0.39 -20.92
CA PRO A 92 -8.67 0.54 -21.09
C PRO A 92 -9.21 1.69 -21.94
N PRO A 93 -8.83 2.96 -21.67
CA PRO A 93 -9.19 4.04 -22.60
C PRO A 93 -8.82 3.54 -23.99
N ALA A 94 -9.80 3.53 -24.90
CA ALA A 94 -9.64 2.98 -26.25
C ALA A 94 -8.24 3.34 -26.73
N GLN A 95 -7.45 2.35 -27.14
CA GLN A 95 -6.09 2.57 -27.62
C GLN A 95 -6.17 3.75 -28.58
N ARG A 96 -5.63 4.90 -28.16
CA ARG A 96 -5.60 6.11 -28.97
C ARG A 96 -4.53 5.84 -30.03
N ASP A 97 -4.89 5.06 -31.04
CA ASP A 97 -4.10 4.83 -32.24
C ASP A 97 -4.16 6.05 -33.18
N ALA A 98 -4.82 7.14 -32.74
CA ALA A 98 -4.73 8.44 -33.37
C ALA A 98 -3.46 9.16 -32.85
N PRO A 99 -2.66 9.80 -33.72
CA PRO A 99 -1.56 10.65 -33.30
C PRO A 99 -2.12 11.70 -32.33
N LEU A 100 -1.54 11.73 -31.12
CA LEU A 100 -1.89 12.72 -30.10
C LEU A 100 -1.65 14.11 -30.69
N ASP A 101 -2.74 14.84 -30.94
CA ASP A 101 -2.68 16.24 -31.33
C ASP A 101 -1.99 17.00 -30.19
N GLU A 102 -0.92 17.74 -30.51
CA GLU A 102 0.00 18.38 -29.55
C GLU A 102 -0.69 19.47 -28.70
N PHE A 103 -1.99 19.70 -28.93
CA PHE A 103 -2.85 20.69 -28.30
C PHE A 103 -4.00 20.13 -27.45
N GLU A 104 -4.16 18.81 -27.31
CA GLU A 104 -5.10 18.30 -26.30
C GLU A 104 -4.55 18.59 -24.90
N PRO A 105 -5.32 19.25 -24.00
CA PRO A 105 -4.92 19.38 -22.62
C PRO A 105 -4.83 17.98 -22.03
N LEU A 106 -3.61 17.48 -21.84
CA LEU A 106 -3.33 16.39 -20.92
C LEU A 106 -3.96 16.82 -19.59
N ASP A 107 -5.14 16.28 -19.27
CA ASP A 107 -5.79 16.49 -17.98
C ASP A 107 -4.92 15.81 -16.93
N SER A 108 -4.01 16.63 -16.46
CA SER A 108 -2.79 16.23 -15.81
C SER A 108 -3.10 16.08 -14.33
N GLY A 109 -3.61 14.88 -14.02
CA GLY A 109 -3.89 14.32 -12.69
C GLY A 109 -3.67 15.30 -11.54
N SER A 110 -4.75 15.95 -11.13
CA SER A 110 -4.71 16.89 -10.01
C SER A 110 -4.23 16.19 -8.72
N ASP A 111 -3.43 16.90 -7.93
CA ASP A 111 -3.02 16.44 -6.59
C ASP A 111 -4.20 16.41 -5.60
N LEU A 112 -5.36 16.90 -6.04
CA LEU A 112 -6.62 16.87 -5.29
C LEU A 112 -7.35 15.53 -5.39
N GLU A 113 -7.06 14.72 -6.42
CA GLU A 113 -7.66 13.39 -6.57
C GLU A 113 -7.04 12.40 -5.57
N GLU A 114 -7.91 11.67 -4.87
CA GLU A 114 -7.55 10.62 -3.93
C GLU A 114 -6.72 9.51 -4.62
N ASP A 115 -5.69 9.00 -3.93
CA ASP A 115 -4.75 7.99 -4.46
C ASP A 115 -5.47 6.71 -4.95
N ASP A 116 -6.61 6.37 -4.36
CA ASP A 116 -7.43 5.22 -4.74
C ASP A 116 -8.04 5.40 -6.14
N LEU A 117 -8.47 6.62 -6.49
CA LEU A 117 -9.02 6.95 -7.81
C LEU A 117 -7.93 6.96 -8.88
N LYS A 118 -6.74 7.48 -8.55
CA LYS A 118 -5.57 7.44 -9.45
C LYS A 118 -5.17 6.01 -9.78
N SER A 119 -5.19 5.13 -8.77
CA SER A 119 -4.87 3.71 -8.91
C SER A 119 -5.93 2.98 -9.74
N ALA A 120 -7.22 3.24 -9.51
CA ALA A 120 -8.33 2.65 -10.25
C ALA A 120 -8.30 2.99 -11.75
N LEU A 121 -7.95 4.24 -12.09
CA LEU A 121 -7.89 4.73 -13.46
C LEU A 121 -6.56 4.44 -14.16
N GLY A 122 -5.63 3.75 -13.51
CA GLY A 122 -4.30 3.45 -14.05
C GLY A 122 -3.44 4.69 -14.31
N LYS A 123 -3.79 5.84 -13.73
CA LYS A 123 -3.03 7.09 -13.88
C LYS A 123 -1.66 6.92 -13.20
N GLN A 124 -0.59 7.11 -13.96
CA GLN A 124 0.76 7.12 -13.40
C GLN A 124 0.99 8.41 -12.60
N ARG A 125 1.80 8.35 -11.54
CA ARG A 125 2.23 9.55 -10.82
C ARG A 125 3.00 10.45 -11.80
N ARG A 126 2.65 11.73 -11.84
CA ARG A 126 3.30 12.79 -12.65
C ARG A 126 4.82 12.74 -12.59
N ASP A 127 5.36 12.45 -11.41
CA ASP A 127 6.79 12.56 -11.18
C ASP A 127 7.59 11.42 -11.80
N GLY A 128 6.99 10.24 -12.07
CA GLY A 128 7.62 9.06 -12.71
C GLY A 128 8.90 8.50 -12.05
N LYS A 129 9.50 9.26 -11.13
CA LYS A 129 10.76 9.01 -10.47
C LYS A 129 10.44 8.24 -9.21
N GLY A 130 10.69 6.93 -9.25
CA GLY A 130 10.73 6.13 -8.03
C GLY A 130 11.69 6.78 -7.02
N ALA A 131 11.38 6.65 -5.73
CA ALA A 131 12.27 7.14 -4.68
C ALA A 131 13.69 6.60 -4.94
N PRO A 132 14.74 7.46 -4.88
CA PRO A 132 16.10 7.01 -5.11
C PRO A 132 16.44 5.89 -4.13
N LEU A 133 17.27 4.94 -4.56
CA LEU A 133 17.67 3.83 -3.71
C LEU A 133 18.22 4.38 -2.41
N GLN A 134 17.69 3.90 -1.29
CA GLN A 134 18.18 4.40 -0.01
C GLN A 134 19.68 4.04 0.14
N PRO A 135 20.47 4.93 0.71
CA PRO A 135 21.86 4.65 1.09
C PRO A 135 21.92 3.52 2.14
N LEU A 136 23.06 2.82 2.22
CA LEU A 136 23.27 1.75 3.21
C LEU A 136 23.48 2.31 4.63
N THR A 137 23.06 1.56 5.64
CA THR A 137 23.35 1.91 7.05
C THR A 137 24.86 1.83 7.33
N SER A 138 25.33 2.43 8.43
CA SER A 138 26.76 2.37 8.83
C SER A 138 27.25 0.93 9.00
N MET A 139 26.48 0.10 9.72
CA MET A 139 26.79 -1.32 9.94
C MET A 139 26.78 -2.10 8.62
N GLN A 140 25.78 -1.88 7.75
CA GLN A 140 25.71 -2.55 6.46
C GLN A 140 26.91 -2.20 5.57
N ARG A 141 27.35 -0.93 5.56
CA ARG A 141 28.55 -0.51 4.82
C ARG A 141 29.81 -1.19 5.32
N TYR A 142 29.95 -1.35 6.64
CA TYR A 142 31.11 -2.05 7.20
C TYR A 142 31.16 -3.52 6.74
N HIS A 143 30.04 -4.25 6.84
CA HIS A 143 30.00 -5.65 6.45
C HIS A 143 30.14 -5.86 4.93
N ILE A 144 29.43 -5.06 4.13
CA ILE A 144 29.50 -5.14 2.66
C ILE A 144 30.87 -4.66 2.15
N GLY A 145 31.47 -3.64 2.78
CA GLY A 145 32.82 -3.18 2.45
C GLY A 145 33.84 -4.29 2.56
N ARG A 146 33.83 -5.06 3.66
CA ARG A 146 34.74 -6.21 3.83
C ARG A 146 34.53 -7.32 2.80
N LEU A 147 33.29 -7.55 2.37
CA LEU A 147 32.99 -8.52 1.32
C LEU A 147 33.50 -8.04 -0.04
N VAL A 148 33.25 -6.77 -0.38
CA VAL A 148 33.69 -6.15 -1.64
C VAL A 148 35.22 -6.05 -1.69
N GLU A 149 35.90 -5.72 -0.60
CA GLU A 149 37.35 -5.69 -0.51
C GLU A 149 37.99 -7.06 -0.77
N LYS A 150 37.36 -8.15 -0.31
CA LYS A 150 37.91 -9.51 -0.45
C LYS A 150 37.56 -10.19 -1.77
N TYR A 151 36.34 -9.97 -2.27
CA TYR A 151 35.78 -10.72 -3.40
C TYR A 151 35.42 -9.86 -4.62
N GLY A 152 35.49 -8.54 -4.53
CA GLY A 152 35.14 -7.64 -5.64
C GLY A 152 33.67 -7.74 -6.00
N ASP A 153 33.38 -8.23 -7.21
CA ASP A 153 32.03 -8.42 -7.76
C ASP A 153 31.60 -9.91 -7.83
N ASP A 154 32.38 -10.83 -7.28
CA ASP A 154 32.07 -12.27 -7.29
C ASP A 154 31.01 -12.63 -6.23
N TYR A 155 29.73 -12.35 -6.51
CA TYR A 155 28.63 -12.57 -5.56
C TYR A 155 28.45 -14.03 -5.13
N GLN A 156 28.78 -14.99 -6.00
CA GLN A 156 28.75 -16.42 -5.64
C GLN A 156 29.79 -16.75 -4.57
N LYS A 157 31.01 -16.20 -4.67
CA LYS A 157 32.06 -16.42 -3.67
C LYS A 157 31.72 -15.74 -2.34
N MET A 158 31.14 -14.53 -2.40
CA MET A 158 30.64 -13.84 -1.21
C MET A 158 29.54 -14.64 -0.49
N PHE A 159 28.64 -15.27 -1.25
CA PHE A 159 27.59 -16.12 -0.69
C PHE A 159 28.17 -17.34 0.05
N MET A 160 29.23 -17.94 -0.48
CA MET A 160 29.90 -19.09 0.14
C MET A 160 30.75 -18.72 1.37
N ASP A 161 31.16 -17.46 1.54
CA ASP A 161 31.91 -17.02 2.73
C ASP A 161 30.99 -16.86 3.94
N SER A 162 30.71 -17.97 4.62
CA SER A 162 29.88 -18.01 5.83
C SER A 162 30.42 -17.18 6.99
N LYS A 163 31.71 -16.83 6.99
CA LYS A 163 32.32 -16.01 8.06
C LYS A 163 32.08 -14.53 7.86
N LEU A 164 32.28 -14.04 6.64
CA LEU A 164 32.03 -12.63 6.32
C LEU A 164 30.55 -12.36 6.06
N ASN A 165 29.83 -13.29 5.43
CA ASN A 165 28.39 -13.27 5.25
C ASN A 165 27.66 -13.95 6.43
N ALA A 166 27.92 -13.47 7.65
CA ALA A 166 27.35 -14.06 8.86
C ALA A 166 25.81 -14.06 8.89
N MET A 167 25.18 -13.09 8.21
CA MET A 167 23.71 -12.99 8.10
C MET A 167 23.13 -13.82 6.94
N GLN A 168 23.95 -14.64 6.27
CA GLN A 168 23.53 -15.57 5.20
C GLN A 168 22.68 -14.89 4.10
N HIS A 169 23.11 -13.71 3.67
CA HIS A 169 22.46 -13.02 2.55
C HIS A 169 22.53 -13.87 1.28
N SER A 170 21.41 -13.97 0.58
CA SER A 170 21.35 -14.64 -0.74
C SER A 170 22.08 -13.82 -1.81
N VAL A 171 22.50 -14.48 -2.89
CA VAL A 171 23.23 -13.84 -4.01
C VAL A 171 22.52 -12.59 -4.53
N ALA A 172 21.21 -12.66 -4.76
CA ALA A 172 20.42 -11.52 -5.24
C ALA A 172 20.36 -10.35 -4.25
N THR A 173 20.42 -10.64 -2.95
CA THR A 173 20.48 -9.58 -1.93
C THR A 173 21.86 -8.95 -1.86
N LEU A 174 22.92 -9.74 -1.96
CA LEU A 174 24.30 -9.25 -2.03
C LEU A 174 24.50 -8.35 -3.25
N GLU A 175 24.00 -8.75 -4.42
CA GLU A 175 24.04 -7.93 -5.63
C GLU A 175 23.39 -6.55 -5.41
N LYS A 176 22.19 -6.51 -4.81
CA LYS A 176 21.50 -5.24 -4.50
C LYS A 176 22.27 -4.38 -3.49
N LEU A 177 22.86 -5.00 -2.48
CA LEU A 177 23.62 -4.31 -1.44
C LEU A 177 24.94 -3.77 -2.00
N CYS A 178 25.67 -4.55 -2.78
CA CYS A 178 26.89 -4.11 -3.47
C CYS A 178 26.57 -2.96 -4.44
N LYS A 179 25.52 -3.08 -5.26
CA LYS A 179 25.07 -1.97 -6.14
C LYS A 179 24.82 -0.68 -5.36
N ARG A 180 24.09 -0.76 -4.25
CA ARG A 180 23.88 0.40 -3.35
C ARG A 180 25.19 0.90 -2.75
N TYR A 181 26.11 0.01 -2.38
CA TYR A 181 27.42 0.37 -1.85
C TYR A 181 28.24 1.17 -2.88
N HIS A 182 28.31 0.70 -4.14
CA HIS A 182 29.02 1.41 -5.21
C HIS A 182 28.41 2.78 -5.54
N MET A 183 27.08 2.91 -5.52
CA MET A 183 26.40 4.18 -5.77
C MET A 183 26.67 5.25 -4.69
N TYR A 184 26.88 4.83 -3.43
CA TYR A 184 26.97 5.72 -2.27
C TYR A 184 28.32 5.67 -1.53
N LYS A 185 29.38 5.10 -2.14
CA LYS A 185 30.71 4.84 -1.51
C LYS A 185 31.15 5.92 -0.51
N ASP A 186 31.37 7.14 -0.99
CA ASP A 186 31.93 8.24 -0.20
C ASP A 186 30.85 9.15 0.42
N ARG A 187 29.57 8.91 0.10
CA ARG A 187 28.47 9.80 0.48
C ARG A 187 27.74 9.23 1.66
N ASN A 188 28.02 9.76 2.85
CA ASN A 188 27.14 9.56 3.99
C ASN A 188 25.90 10.44 3.79
N PRO A 189 24.72 9.87 3.51
CA PRO A 189 23.50 10.64 3.23
C PRO A 189 23.03 11.53 4.38
N LEU A 190 23.51 11.27 5.60
CA LEU A 190 23.19 12.02 6.81
C LEU A 190 24.08 13.26 7.00
N ILE A 191 25.13 13.43 6.18
CA ILE A 191 26.09 14.54 6.26
C ILE A 191 25.88 15.53 5.10
N VAL A 192 25.02 15.21 4.13
CA VAL A 192 24.68 16.13 3.04
C VAL A 192 23.48 16.98 3.48
N SER A 193 23.78 18.03 4.24
CA SER A 193 22.94 19.23 4.43
C SER A 193 23.74 20.44 4.00
#